data_AF-A0A0D6LG46-F1
#
_entry.id   AF-A0A0D6LG46-F1
#
_cell.length_a   1.000
_cell.length_b   1.000
_cell.length_c   1.000
_cell.angle_alpha   90.00
_cell.angle_beta   90.00
_cell.angle_gamma   90.00
#
_symmetry.space_group_name_H-M   'P 1'
#
loop_
_entity.id
_entity.type
_entity.pdbx_description
1 polymer ?
#
loop_
_entity_poly.entity_id
_entity_poly.type
_entity_poly.pdbx_seq_one_letter_code
_entity_poly.pdbx_strand_id
1 'polypeptide(L)'
;MEKREFLDMWKEIPEQNEQQFTIQNTQNLSADAICAKLQQNNIMTVARRSVDGQELLYHSIKYTNNIFVLSELKIHQASTALTLSLNRAMFKLWPT
;
A
#
# COMPACT_ATOMS: atom_id res chain seq x y z
N MET A 1 8.05 -7.26 -7.11
CA MET A 1 8.83 -7.21 -5.87
C MET A 1 8.42 -8.40 -5.03
N GLU A 2 9.39 -9.15 -4.51
CA GLU A 2 9.07 -10.28 -3.63
C GLU A 2 8.66 -9.81 -2.24
N LYS A 3 7.87 -10.62 -1.52
CA LYS A 3 7.40 -10.29 -0.17
C LYS A 3 8.54 -10.00 0.82
N ARG A 4 9.67 -10.69 0.67
CA ARG A 4 10.86 -10.48 1.51
C ARG A 4 11.42 -9.08 1.30
N GLU A 5 11.68 -8.72 0.04
CA GLU A 5 12.18 -7.39 -0.34
C GLU A 5 11.26 -6.26 0.14
N PHE A 6 9.93 -6.45 0.03
CA PHE A 6 8.95 -5.50 0.55
C PHE A 6 9.11 -5.27 2.05
N LEU A 7 9.23 -6.34 2.85
CA LEU A 7 9.35 -6.24 4.30
C LEU A 7 10.67 -5.61 4.74
N ASP A 8 11.77 -5.92 4.06
CA ASP A 8 13.06 -5.29 4.31
C ASP A 8 12.97 -3.77 4.04
N MET A 9 12.48 -3.38 2.86
CA MET A 9 12.33 -1.97 2.51
C MET A 9 11.33 -1.22 3.41
N TRP A 10 10.23 -1.87 3.81
CA TRP A 10 9.23 -1.25 4.71
C TRP A 10 9.82 -0.94 6.09
N LYS A 11 10.64 -1.84 6.64
CA LYS A 11 11.32 -1.63 7.94
C LYS A 11 12.38 -0.54 7.90
N GLU A 12 12.99 -0.32 6.74
CA GLU A 12 14.03 0.71 6.56
C GLU A 12 13.47 2.13 6.42
N ILE A 13 12.18 2.28 6.08
CA ILE A 13 11.54 3.59 5.91
C ILE A 13 11.14 4.12 7.29
N PRO A 14 11.65 5.29 7.72
CA PRO A 14 11.22 5.89 8.98
C PRO A 14 9.74 6.27 8.91
N GLU A 15 8.96 6.02 9.97
CA GLU A 15 7.52 6.35 10.05
C GLU A 15 7.22 7.83 9.74
N GLN A 16 8.20 8.72 9.94
CA GLN A 16 8.09 10.15 9.61
C GLN A 16 7.89 10.40 8.10
N ASN A 17 8.31 9.46 7.26
CA ASN A 17 8.14 9.51 5.81
C ASN A 17 6.86 8.79 5.35
N GLU A 18 6.12 8.20 6.28
CA GLU A 18 4.82 7.60 6.00
C GLU A 18 3.77 8.69 5.91
N GLN A 19 3.09 8.75 4.77
CA GLN A 19 1.96 9.64 4.59
C GLN A 19 0.67 8.84 4.59
N GLN A 20 -0.20 9.13 5.54
CA GLN A 20 -1.49 8.47 5.68
C GLN A 20 -2.61 9.30 5.05
N PHE A 21 -3.50 8.62 4.34
CA PHE A 21 -4.65 9.18 3.65
C PHE A 21 -5.90 8.39 3.99
N THR A 22 -7.04 9.09 4.07
CA THR A 22 -8.35 8.46 4.22
C THR A 22 -9.09 8.53 2.90
N ILE A 23 -9.48 7.36 2.37
CA ILE A 23 -10.19 7.21 1.11
C ILE A 23 -11.59 6.69 1.41
N GLN A 24 -12.63 7.33 0.88
CA GLN A 24 -13.99 6.81 1.03
C GLN A 24 -14.30 5.78 -0.05
N ASN A 25 -14.65 4.57 0.37
CA ASN A 25 -15.15 3.50 -0.46
C ASN A 25 -16.63 3.72 -0.79
N THR A 26 -16.93 4.73 -1.60
CA THR A 26 -18.30 5.10 -1.97
C THR A 26 -19.04 4.00 -2.75
N GLN A 27 -18.31 3.07 -3.35
CA GLN A 27 -18.85 1.95 -4.13
C GLN A 27 -18.94 0.64 -3.35
N ASN A 28 -18.60 0.63 -2.05
CA ASN A 28 -18.57 -0.57 -1.20
C ASN A 28 -17.81 -1.76 -1.85
N LEU A 29 -16.70 -1.46 -2.53
CA LEU A 29 -15.88 -2.47 -3.17
C LEU A 29 -15.27 -3.41 -2.11
N SER A 30 -15.29 -4.71 -2.38
CA SER A 30 -14.57 -5.70 -1.58
C SER A 30 -13.06 -5.55 -1.76
N ALA A 31 -12.27 -6.09 -0.82
CA ALA A 31 -10.81 -6.09 -0.93
C ALA A 31 -10.32 -6.74 -2.24
N ASP A 32 -10.98 -7.80 -2.70
CA ASP A 32 -10.68 -8.47 -3.97
C ASP A 32 -10.93 -7.57 -5.17
N ALA A 33 -12.06 -6.84 -5.18
CA ALA A 33 -12.37 -5.88 -6.24
C ALA A 33 -11.37 -4.70 -6.26
N ILE A 34 -10.96 -4.22 -5.08
CA ILE A 34 -9.93 -3.19 -4.95
C ILE A 34 -8.59 -3.72 -5.47
N CYS A 35 -8.16 -4.92 -5.09
CA CYS A 35 -6.94 -5.54 -5.59
C CYS A 35 -6.94 -5.66 -7.12
N ALA A 36 -8.04 -6.16 -7.70
CA ALA A 36 -8.17 -6.29 -9.15
C ALA A 36 -8.08 -4.92 -9.84
N LYS A 37 -8.71 -3.89 -9.28
CA LYS A 37 -8.64 -2.52 -9.80
C LYS A 37 -7.23 -1.95 -9.71
N LEU A 38 -6.55 -2.15 -8.59
CA LEU A 38 -5.17 -1.72 -8.37
C LEU A 38 -4.21 -2.41 -9.34
N GLN A 39 -4.37 -3.73 -9.54
CA GLN A 39 -3.56 -4.50 -10.47
C GLN A 39 -3.69 -4.00 -11.92
N GLN A 40 -4.89 -3.63 -12.35
CA GLN A 40 -5.12 -2.99 -13.66
C GLN A 40 -4.40 -1.65 -13.83
N ASN A 41 -4.04 -1.00 -12.71
CA ASN A 41 -3.32 0.28 -12.69
C ASN A 41 -1.82 0.12 -12.35
N ASN A 42 -1.25 -1.08 -12.56
CA ASN A 42 0.15 -1.42 -12.26
C ASN A 42 0.53 -1.35 -10.77
N ILE A 43 -0.46 -1.49 -9.88
CA ILE A 43 -0.26 -1.57 -8.43
C ILE A 43 -0.41 -3.04 -8.03
N MET A 44 0.70 -3.69 -7.69
CA MET A 44 0.71 -5.13 -7.39
C MET A 44 0.52 -5.37 -5.90
N THR A 45 -0.43 -6.24 -5.53
CA THR A 45 -0.60 -6.70 -4.15
C THR A 45 0.46 -7.74 -3.81
N VAL A 46 1.32 -7.43 -2.85
CA VAL A 46 2.43 -8.28 -2.39
C VAL A 46 1.97 -9.22 -1.28
N ALA A 47 1.13 -8.74 -0.38
CA ALA A 47 0.60 -9.52 0.73
C ALA A 47 -0.79 -9.03 1.13
N ARG A 48 -1.60 -9.93 1.68
CA ARG A 48 -2.88 -9.66 2.30
C ARG A 48 -2.89 -10.30 3.69
N ARG A 49 -3.39 -9.59 4.68
CA ARG A 49 -3.63 -10.10 6.03
C ARG A 49 -5.02 -9.68 6.48
N SER A 50 -5.70 -10.58 7.17
CA SER A 50 -6.95 -10.27 7.86
C SER A 50 -6.66 -10.25 9.37
N VAL A 51 -6.94 -9.14 10.04
CA VAL A 51 -6.65 -8.92 11.47
C VAL A 51 -7.88 -8.27 12.11
N ASP A 52 -8.45 -8.89 13.14
CA ASP A 52 -9.59 -8.36 13.91
C ASP A 52 -10.76 -7.80 13.06
N GLY A 53 -11.13 -8.51 11.97
CA GLY A 53 -12.21 -8.08 11.07
C GLY A 53 -11.83 -6.95 10.11
N GLN A 54 -10.54 -6.63 10.00
CA GLN A 54 -9.97 -5.67 9.07
C GLN A 54 -9.10 -6.41 8.05
N GLU A 55 -9.03 -5.88 6.84
CA GLU A 55 -8.11 -6.36 5.82
C GLU A 55 -6.99 -5.37 5.60
N LEU A 56 -5.76 -5.85 5.73
CA LEU A 56 -4.53 -5.13 5.45
C LEU A 56 -3.95 -5.66 4.15
N LEU A 57 -3.85 -4.78 3.16
CA LEU A 57 -3.32 -5.07 1.84
C LEU A 57 -2.01 -4.31 1.66
N TYR A 58 -0.97 -5.03 1.29
CA TYR A 58 0.35 -4.46 1.03
C TYR A 58 0.58 -4.40 -0.46
N HIS A 59 0.91 -3.22 -0.98
CA HIS A 59 1.11 -3.04 -2.41
C HIS A 59 2.49 -2.47 -2.73
N SER A 60 3.03 -2.91 -3.86
CA SER A 60 4.24 -2.34 -4.46
C SER A 60 3.89 -1.69 -5.79
N ILE A 61 4.43 -0.48 -6.00
CA ILE A 61 4.28 0.28 -7.24
C ILE A 61 5.68 0.53 -7.79
N LYS A 62 5.91 0.14 -9.04
CA LYS A 62 7.17 0.41 -9.75
C LYS A 62 6.94 1.51 -10.78
N TYR A 63 7.61 2.63 -10.61
CA TYR A 63 7.61 3.72 -11.58
C TYR A 63 8.65 3.49 -12.68
N THR A 64 8.50 4.20 -13.80
CA THR A 64 9.35 4.09 -15.00
C THR A 64 10.82 4.47 -14.74
N ASN A 65 11.08 5.26 -13.71
CA ASN A 65 12.41 5.65 -13.26
C ASN A 65 13.02 4.68 -12.23
N ASN A 66 12.53 3.44 -12.16
CA ASN A 66 12.95 2.43 -11.19
C ASN A 66 12.73 2.80 -9.71
N ILE A 67 11.89 3.80 -9.43
CA ILE A 67 11.42 4.06 -8.07
C ILE A 67 10.41 3.01 -7.66
N PHE A 68 10.57 2.51 -6.44
CA PHE A 68 9.54 1.75 -5.76
C PHE A 68 8.82 2.61 -4.74
N VAL A 69 7.50 2.55 -4.78
CA VAL A 69 6.64 3.08 -3.73
C VAL A 69 5.90 1.91 -3.10
N LEU A 70 5.90 1.90 -1.77
CA LEU A 70 5.23 0.90 -0.98
C LEU A 70 3.96 1.52 -0.41
N SER A 71 2.88 0.76 -0.35
CA SER A 71 1.68 1.19 0.37
C SER A 71 1.07 0.07 1.19
N GLU A 72 0.41 0.47 2.27
CA GLU A 72 -0.49 -0.36 3.05
C GLU A 72 -1.89 0.24 2.94
N LEU A 73 -2.86 -0.58 2.54
CA LEU A 73 -4.26 -0.22 2.52
C LEU A 73 -4.98 -1.03 3.58
N LYS A 74 -5.58 -0.33 4.54
CA LYS A 74 -6.36 -0.88 5.62
C LYS A 74 -7.85 -0.68 5.35
N ILE A 75 -8.59 -1.77 5.37
CA ILE A 75 -10.02 -1.83 5.08
C ILE A 75 -10.74 -2.31 6.34
N HIS A 76 -11.67 -1.51 6.83
CA HIS A 76 -12.48 -1.86 7.99
C HIS A 76 -13.85 -2.35 7.53
N GLN A 77 -14.24 -3.60 7.79
CA GLN A 77 -15.51 -4.13 7.29
C GLN A 77 -16.74 -3.35 7.77
N ALA A 78 -16.66 -2.71 8.94
CA ALA A 78 -17.75 -1.89 9.47
C ALA A 78 -17.72 -0.41 9.04
N SER A 79 -16.77 0.01 8.22
CA SER A 79 -16.63 1.41 7.78
C SER A 79 -16.36 1.50 6.28
N THR A 80 -16.95 2.50 5.64
CA THR A 80 -16.64 2.83 4.25
C THR A 80 -15.31 3.59 4.11
N ALA A 81 -14.71 4.04 5.21
CA ALA A 81 -13.41 4.67 5.20
C ALA A 81 -12.29 3.63 5.10
N LEU A 82 -11.47 3.75 4.07
CA LEU A 82 -10.22 3.02 3.88
C LEU A 82 -9.07 3.92 4.31
N THR A 83 -8.07 3.34 4.95
CA THR A 83 -6.86 4.07 5.34
C THR A 83 -5.71 3.60 4.46
N LEU A 84 -5.16 4.51 3.65
CA LEU A 84 -4.01 4.26 2.79
C LEU A 84 -2.78 4.90 3.43
N SER A 85 -1.82 4.09 3.85
CA SER A 85 -0.49 4.52 4.24
C SER A 85 0.45 4.37 3.04
N LEU A 86 1.10 5.46 2.65
CA LEU A 86 2.04 5.51 1.53
C LEU A 86 3.45 5.76 2.05
N ASN A 87 4.35 4.84 1.74
CA ASN A 87 5.75 4.92 2.08
C ASN A 87 6.58 5.11 0.80
N ARG A 88 7.17 6.30 0.68
CA ARG A 88 8.11 6.59 -0.40
C ARG A 88 9.47 6.03 0.00
N ALA A 89 9.87 4.92 -0.61
CA ALA A 89 11.22 4.36 -0.38
C ALA A 89 12.35 5.30 -0.87
N MET A 90 12.01 6.38 -1.58
CA MET A 90 12.96 7.28 -2.21
C MET A 90 13.21 8.59 -1.43
N PHE A 91 13.64 8.50 -0.18
CA PHE A 91 14.39 9.61 0.44
C PHE A 91 15.91 9.41 0.42
N LYS A 92 16.42 8.23 0.02
CA LYS A 92 17.86 7.92 0.03
C LYS A 92 18.60 8.06 -1.31
N LEU A 93 17.93 8.25 -2.44
CA LEU A 93 18.58 8.18 -3.78
C LEU A 93 18.62 9.48 -4.58
N TRP A 94 18.17 10.61 -4.01
CA TRP A 94 18.36 11.92 -4.65
C TRP A 94 19.33 12.75 -3.81
N PRO A 95 20.56 13.03 -4.28
CA PRO A 95 21.37 14.07 -3.68
C PRO A 95 20.72 15.41 -4.01
N THR A 96 20.25 16.14 -3.00
CA THR A 96 20.13 17.61 -3.09
C THR A 96 21.50 18.23 -3.21
#